data_AF-A0AAW1JWT2-F1
#
_entry.id   AF-A0AAW1JWT2-F1
#
_cell.length_a   1.000
_cell.length_b   1.000
_cell.length_c   1.000
_cell.angle_alpha   90.00
_cell.angle_beta   90.00
_cell.angle_gamma   90.00
#
_symmetry.space_group_name_H-M   'P 1'
#
loop_
_entity.id
_entity.type
_entity.pdbx_description
1 polymer ?
#
loop_
_entity_poly.entity_id
_entity_poly.type
_entity_poly.pdbx_seq_one_letter_code
_entity_poly.pdbx_strand_id
1 'polypeptide(L)'
;METIEDKFPSLKQLVEFTNIKVEYPDNECLKCTFKLLNYKCQEGDRIAIYKLGWNAVKEYIVFEWVPINDDSDIEENYVVFNQSILPKNTTEMFQFCYISSENQTLPKNTTVRYCIRSFNSDSDYISEPFQLTNPNMKLSSLDCIRSFNSDSDYISLNCERELLKLREENKCFRDKLQILMSMLMNTQTLVCQQQKEINRLKERCDRLENKNLTMSLKDNLCNNFSNNTLTTLGTVICTTDFDIGELETLPPFPFTK
;
A
#
# COMPACT_ATOMS: atom_id res chain seq x y z
N MET A 1 -7.51 -27.02 -12.49
CA MET A 1 -7.75 -26.74 -11.06
C MET A 1 -6.63 -25.78 -10.66
N GLU A 2 -6.91 -24.49 -10.51
CA GLU A 2 -5.89 -23.51 -10.09
C GLU A 2 -5.41 -23.83 -8.68
N THR A 3 -4.09 -23.82 -8.48
CA THR A 3 -3.47 -24.01 -7.17
C THR A 3 -3.52 -22.71 -6.37
N ILE A 4 -3.41 -22.79 -5.04
CA ILE A 4 -3.40 -21.60 -4.17
C ILE A 4 -2.24 -20.65 -4.54
N GLU A 5 -1.14 -21.19 -5.06
CA GLU A 5 0.02 -20.44 -5.54
C GLU A 5 -0.29 -19.58 -6.77
N ASP A 6 -1.22 -20.03 -7.64
CA ASP A 6 -1.64 -19.26 -8.82
C ASP A 6 -2.44 -18.00 -8.41
N LYS A 7 -3.15 -18.06 -7.28
CA LYS A 7 -3.93 -16.93 -6.74
C LYS A 7 -3.10 -15.93 -5.96
N PHE A 8 -1.92 -16.33 -5.49
CA PHE A 8 -1.02 -15.50 -4.70
C PHE A 8 0.40 -15.65 -5.23
N PRO A 9 0.78 -14.90 -6.28
CA PRO A 9 2.13 -14.93 -6.85
C PRO A 9 3.24 -14.67 -5.81
N SER A 10 2.91 -13.98 -4.72
CA SER A 10 3.79 -13.74 -3.57
C SER A 10 4.08 -14.98 -2.71
N LEU A 11 3.37 -16.09 -2.90
CA LEU A 11 3.61 -17.35 -2.19
C LEU A 11 4.50 -18.32 -2.98
N LYS A 12 4.78 -18.03 -4.25
CA LYS A 12 5.55 -18.94 -5.11
C LYS A 12 7.02 -18.94 -4.67
N GLN A 13 7.51 -20.11 -4.27
CA GLN A 13 8.94 -20.30 -4.00
C GLN A 13 9.70 -20.30 -5.33
N LEU A 14 10.59 -19.33 -5.50
CA LEU A 14 11.36 -19.14 -6.73
C LEU A 14 12.80 -19.64 -6.62
N VAL A 15 13.33 -19.69 -5.39
CA VAL A 15 14.70 -20.09 -5.08
C VAL A 15 14.68 -21.05 -3.89
N GLU A 16 15.47 -22.10 -3.99
CA GLU A 16 15.69 -23.08 -2.92
C GLU A 16 17.18 -23.13 -2.57
N PHE A 17 17.53 -22.84 -1.33
CA PHE A 17 18.91 -22.99 -0.85
C PHE A 17 19.17 -24.46 -0.48
N THR A 18 20.21 -25.06 -1.05
CA THR A 18 20.59 -26.45 -0.86
C THR A 18 21.90 -26.55 -0.06
N ASN A 19 22.11 -27.70 0.59
CA ASN A 19 23.35 -28.02 1.31
C ASN A 19 23.78 -26.98 2.36
N ILE A 20 22.81 -26.35 3.03
CA ILE A 20 23.08 -25.35 4.06
C ILE A 20 23.42 -26.05 5.38
N LYS A 21 24.58 -25.73 5.95
CA LYS A 21 25.00 -26.18 7.28
C LYS A 21 24.36 -25.34 8.37
N VAL A 22 24.13 -25.94 9.54
CA VAL A 22 23.68 -25.22 10.75
C VAL A 22 24.78 -24.30 11.27
N GLU A 23 26.03 -24.73 11.14
CA GLU A 23 27.19 -23.97 11.60
C GLU A 23 28.24 -23.92 10.49
N TYR A 24 28.79 -22.73 10.27
CA TYR A 24 29.92 -22.52 9.38
C TYR A 24 31.16 -22.07 10.17
N PRO A 25 32.35 -22.61 9.84
CA PRO A 25 33.60 -22.11 10.38
C PRO A 25 33.84 -20.64 10.00
N ASP A 26 34.33 -19.85 10.95
CA ASP A 26 34.71 -18.45 10.74
C ASP A 26 36.05 -18.27 10.00
N ASN A 27 36.80 -19.36 9.83
CA ASN A 27 38.11 -19.42 9.19
C ASN A 27 38.08 -20.01 7.77
N GLU A 28 36.90 -20.26 7.19
CA GLU A 28 36.76 -20.75 5.82
C GLU A 28 35.80 -19.88 5.00
N CYS A 29 35.96 -19.92 3.67
CA CYS A 29 35.00 -19.31 2.76
C CYS A 29 33.67 -20.06 2.82
N LEU A 30 32.57 -19.31 2.84
CA LEU A 30 31.23 -19.90 2.86
C LEU A 30 30.75 -20.10 1.43
N LYS A 31 30.52 -21.37 1.05
CA LYS A 31 29.84 -21.72 -0.20
C LYS A 31 28.34 -21.85 0.04
N CYS A 32 27.55 -21.00 -0.63
CA CYS A 32 26.10 -21.04 -0.60
C CYS A 32 25.61 -21.65 -1.91
N THR A 33 24.89 -22.77 -1.82
CA THR A 33 24.37 -23.48 -2.98
C THR A 33 22.85 -23.29 -3.07
N PHE A 34 22.31 -23.16 -4.27
CA PHE A 34 20.89 -22.91 -4.49
C PHE A 34 20.39 -23.38 -5.85
N LYS A 35 19.08 -23.58 -5.96
CA LYS A 35 18.37 -23.94 -7.18
C LYS A 35 17.35 -22.86 -7.52
N LEU A 36 17.28 -22.49 -8.79
CA LEU A 36 16.26 -21.61 -9.34
C LEU A 36 15.14 -22.49 -9.88
N LEU A 37 13.92 -22.31 -9.41
CA LEU A 37 12.80 -23.19 -9.75
C LEU A 37 12.04 -22.69 -10.98
N ASN A 38 11.41 -21.52 -10.86
CA ASN A 38 10.60 -20.90 -11.92
C ASN A 38 11.07 -19.46 -12.17
N TYR A 39 12.37 -19.24 -12.07
CA TYR A 39 12.99 -17.92 -12.16
C TYR A 39 14.24 -18.00 -13.02
N LYS A 40 14.36 -17.08 -13.98
CA LYS A 40 15.55 -16.94 -14.81
C LYS A 40 16.44 -15.85 -14.21
N CYS A 41 17.66 -16.23 -13.85
CA CYS A 41 18.67 -15.29 -13.34
C CYS A 41 18.82 -14.10 -14.30
N GLN A 42 18.88 -12.89 -13.73
CA GLN A 42 19.11 -11.63 -14.40
C GLN A 42 20.45 -11.04 -13.98
N GLU A 43 20.99 -10.16 -14.82
CA GLU A 43 22.11 -9.31 -14.42
C GLU A 43 21.68 -8.40 -13.26
N GLY A 44 22.47 -8.39 -12.20
CA GLY A 44 22.16 -7.64 -10.98
C GLY A 44 21.46 -8.45 -9.88
N ASP A 45 21.17 -9.73 -10.12
CA ASP A 45 20.73 -10.61 -9.04
C ASP A 45 21.87 -10.92 -8.07
N ARG A 46 21.55 -11.00 -6.78
CA ARG A 46 22.55 -11.21 -5.72
C ARG A 46 22.00 -12.07 -4.59
N ILE A 47 22.90 -12.81 -3.93
CA ILE A 47 22.60 -13.51 -2.68
C ILE A 47 23.26 -12.75 -1.55
N ALA A 48 22.48 -12.40 -0.55
CA ALA A 48 22.92 -11.63 0.60
C ALA A 48 22.77 -12.42 1.90
N ILE A 49 23.68 -12.15 2.82
CA ILE A 49 23.65 -12.63 4.20
C ILE A 49 23.03 -11.54 5.07
N TYR A 50 21.98 -11.90 5.80
CA TYR A 50 21.33 -11.03 6.77
C TYR A 50 21.43 -11.62 8.16
N LYS A 51 21.49 -10.76 9.18
CA LYS A 51 21.18 -11.12 10.56
C LYS A 51 19.69 -11.45 10.68
N LEU A 52 19.31 -12.47 11.44
CA LEU A 52 17.90 -12.76 11.71
C LEU A 52 17.20 -11.53 12.32
N GLY A 53 15.98 -11.23 11.83
CA GLY A 53 15.18 -10.10 12.28
C GLY A 53 15.39 -8.78 11.52
N TRP A 54 16.07 -8.82 10.37
CA TRP A 54 16.17 -7.68 9.45
C TRP A 54 14.78 -7.25 8.93
N ASN A 55 14.60 -5.94 8.69
CA ASN A 55 13.31 -5.37 8.24
C ASN A 55 13.39 -4.70 6.86
N ALA A 56 14.59 -4.39 6.38
CA ALA A 56 14.79 -3.75 5.08
C ALA A 56 15.90 -4.42 4.26
N VAL A 57 15.76 -4.38 2.93
CA VAL A 57 16.73 -4.93 1.96
C VAL A 57 18.14 -4.33 2.10
N LYS A 58 18.26 -3.13 2.66
CA LYS A 58 19.55 -2.46 2.89
C LYS A 58 20.31 -2.97 4.13
N GLU A 59 19.70 -3.83 4.95
CA GLU A 59 20.29 -4.36 6.19
C GLU A 59 21.11 -5.64 5.96
N TYR A 60 21.51 -5.92 4.72
CA TYR A 60 22.44 -7.01 4.45
C TYR A 60 23.79 -6.72 5.08
N ILE A 61 24.48 -7.77 5.49
CA ILE A 61 25.85 -7.70 5.99
C ILE A 61 26.82 -7.71 4.81
N VAL A 62 26.64 -8.69 3.93
CA VAL A 62 27.46 -8.93 2.75
C VAL A 62 26.59 -9.57 1.67
N PHE A 63 26.93 -9.35 0.41
CA PHE A 63 26.30 -10.01 -0.72
C PHE A 63 27.34 -10.46 -1.75
N GLU A 64 26.97 -11.45 -2.54
CA GLU A 64 27.69 -11.88 -3.73
C GLU A 64 26.76 -11.88 -4.94
N TRP A 65 27.30 -11.50 -6.09
CA TRP A 65 26.55 -11.51 -7.34
C TRP A 65 26.27 -12.93 -7.78
N VAL A 66 25.06 -13.15 -8.28
CA VAL A 66 24.70 -14.45 -8.84
C VAL A 66 25.31 -14.57 -10.24
N PRO A 67 26.05 -15.65 -10.53
CA PRO A 67 26.56 -15.88 -11.87
C PRO A 67 25.40 -16.12 -12.84
N ILE A 68 25.42 -15.44 -13.98
CA ILE A 68 24.47 -15.66 -15.07
C ILE A 68 24.93 -16.91 -15.82
N ASN A 69 24.21 -18.01 -15.62
CA ASN A 69 24.43 -19.24 -16.36
C ASN A 69 23.43 -19.30 -17.52
N ASP A 70 23.94 -19.23 -18.76
CA ASP A 70 23.11 -19.35 -19.97
C ASP A 70 22.72 -20.81 -20.28
N ASP A 71 23.41 -21.77 -19.67
CA ASP A 71 23.15 -23.20 -19.83
C ASP A 71 21.98 -23.65 -18.94
N SER A 72 20.90 -24.07 -19.59
CA SER A 72 19.65 -24.55 -18.97
C SER A 72 19.79 -25.83 -18.14
N ASP A 73 20.97 -26.47 -18.15
CA ASP A 73 21.20 -27.81 -17.60
C ASP A 73 21.91 -27.78 -16.24
N ILE A 74 22.26 -26.59 -15.71
CA ILE A 74 22.87 -26.46 -14.39
C ILE A 74 21.76 -26.51 -13.33
N GLU A 75 21.49 -27.72 -12.82
CA GLU A 75 20.51 -27.96 -11.76
C GLU A 75 20.87 -27.28 -10.43
N GLU A 76 22.12 -26.88 -10.23
CA GLU A 76 22.61 -26.39 -8.94
C GLU A 76 23.62 -25.23 -9.12
N ASN A 77 23.23 -24.04 -8.64
CA ASN A 77 24.02 -22.81 -8.69
C ASN A 77 24.70 -22.57 -7.34
N TYR A 78 25.79 -21.79 -7.31
CA TYR A 78 26.43 -21.43 -6.05
C TYR A 78 27.10 -20.05 -6.10
N VAL A 79 27.25 -19.45 -4.93
CA VAL A 79 28.10 -18.27 -4.68
C VAL A 79 29.07 -18.58 -3.54
N VAL A 80 30.21 -17.90 -3.52
CA VAL A 80 31.25 -18.08 -2.48
C VAL A 80 31.51 -16.76 -1.79
N PHE A 81 31.23 -16.69 -0.50
CA PHE A 81 31.56 -15.56 0.36
C PHE A 81 32.96 -15.76 0.95
N ASN A 82 33.82 -14.75 0.81
CA ASN A 82 35.18 -14.83 1.35
C ASN A 82 35.17 -14.80 2.89
N GLN A 83 36.01 -15.63 3.53
CA GLN A 83 36.11 -15.66 5.00
C GLN A 83 36.45 -14.31 5.65
N SER A 84 37.14 -13.42 4.93
CA SER A 84 37.57 -12.12 5.45
C SER A 84 36.41 -11.14 5.68
N ILE A 85 35.30 -11.32 4.95
CA ILE A 85 34.13 -10.42 4.98
C ILE A 85 32.95 -11.02 5.76
N LEU A 86 33.08 -12.25 6.27
CA LEU A 86 32.07 -12.90 7.08
C LEU A 86 32.10 -12.37 8.54
N PRO A 87 30.95 -12.33 9.23
CA PRO A 87 30.89 -12.09 10.67
C PRO A 87 31.78 -13.06 11.44
N LYS A 88 32.59 -12.54 12.38
CA LYS A 88 33.51 -13.34 13.22
C LYS A 88 33.16 -13.22 14.68
N ASN A 89 33.36 -14.29 15.45
CA ASN A 89 33.18 -14.29 16.90
C ASN A 89 31.78 -13.84 17.37
N THR A 90 30.73 -14.13 16.59
CA THR A 90 29.35 -13.78 16.92
C THR A 90 28.53 -15.02 17.25
N THR A 91 27.68 -14.95 18.27
CA THR A 91 26.63 -15.97 18.53
C THR A 91 25.33 -15.67 17.78
N GLU A 92 25.38 -14.75 16.82
CA GLU A 92 24.22 -14.30 16.06
C GLU A 92 23.84 -15.32 15.00
N MET A 93 22.55 -15.38 14.70
CA MET A 93 22.01 -16.23 13.63
C MET A 93 21.86 -15.42 12.35
N PHE A 94 22.22 -16.05 11.24
CA PHE A 94 22.17 -15.46 9.92
C PHE A 94 21.27 -16.26 8.97
N GLN A 95 20.85 -15.62 7.88
CA GLN A 95 20.08 -16.25 6.81
C GLN A 95 20.54 -15.78 5.43
N PHE A 96 20.46 -16.67 4.44
CA PHE A 96 20.61 -16.31 3.04
C PHE A 96 19.32 -15.74 2.47
N CYS A 97 19.45 -14.75 1.61
CA CYS A 97 18.33 -14.16 0.87
C CYS A 97 18.77 -13.87 -0.56
N TYR A 98 18.00 -14.38 -1.52
CA TYR A 98 18.10 -14.00 -2.92
C TYR A 98 17.39 -12.65 -3.14
N ILE A 99 18.09 -11.72 -3.77
CA ILE A 99 17.60 -10.38 -4.10
C ILE A 99 17.65 -10.25 -5.62
N SER A 100 16.51 -9.92 -6.22
CA SER A 100 16.46 -9.65 -7.66
C SER A 100 17.15 -8.34 -8.02
N SER A 101 17.48 -8.15 -9.30
CA SER A 101 18.02 -6.91 -9.86
C SER A 101 17.17 -5.66 -9.54
N GLU A 102 15.86 -5.83 -9.34
CA GLU A 102 14.94 -4.77 -8.92
C GLU A 102 15.00 -4.44 -7.42
N ASN A 103 15.98 -4.98 -6.69
CA ASN A 103 16.12 -4.87 -5.22
C ASN A 103 14.92 -5.41 -4.44
N GLN A 104 14.19 -6.37 -5.01
CA GLN A 104 13.10 -7.04 -4.30
C GLN A 104 13.63 -8.33 -3.69
N THR A 105 13.39 -8.51 -2.40
CA THR A 105 13.59 -9.82 -1.76
C THR A 105 12.45 -10.72 -2.21
N LEU A 106 12.79 -11.84 -2.86
CA LEU A 106 11.76 -12.77 -3.33
C LEU A 106 10.94 -13.26 -2.11
N PRO A 107 9.60 -13.24 -2.21
CA PRO A 107 8.70 -13.17 -1.04
C PRO A 107 8.68 -14.43 -0.16
N LYS A 108 9.40 -15.48 -0.55
CA LYS A 108 9.70 -16.62 0.32
C LYS A 108 10.95 -17.35 -0.14
N ASN A 109 12.11 -16.71 0.02
CA ASN A 109 13.35 -17.46 0.03
C ASN A 109 13.35 -18.40 1.23
N THR A 110 13.52 -19.71 1.00
CA THR A 110 13.63 -20.73 2.04
C THR A 110 14.66 -20.28 3.06
N THR A 111 14.16 -19.75 4.19
CA THR A 111 15.01 -19.13 5.19
C THR A 111 15.67 -20.25 5.97
N VAL A 112 16.87 -20.64 5.55
CA VAL A 112 17.68 -21.59 6.31
C VAL A 112 18.52 -20.80 7.30
N ARG A 113 18.33 -21.11 8.59
CA ARG A 113 19.05 -20.48 9.70
C ARG A 113 20.38 -21.16 9.89
N TYR A 114 21.45 -20.38 10.01
CA TYR A 114 22.76 -20.88 10.37
C TYR A 114 23.48 -19.90 11.30
N CYS A 115 24.49 -20.40 12.01
CA CYS A 115 25.39 -19.62 12.85
C CYS A 115 26.81 -19.71 12.27
N ILE A 116 27.63 -18.69 12.51
CA ILE A 116 29.06 -18.74 12.21
C ILE A 116 29.79 -18.93 13.54
N ARG A 117 30.62 -19.96 13.67
CA ARG A 117 31.35 -20.26 14.91
C ARG A 117 32.85 -20.29 14.68
N SER A 118 33.56 -19.80 15.69
CA SER A 118 35.01 -19.96 15.80
C SER A 118 35.31 -21.36 16.34
N PHE A 119 35.91 -22.21 15.50
CA PHE A 119 36.41 -23.50 15.94
C PHE A 119 37.81 -23.29 16.51
N ASN A 120 37.90 -23.07 17.82
CA ASN A 120 39.16 -23.27 18.52
C ASN A 120 39.50 -24.76 18.41
N SER A 121 40.70 -25.03 17.90
CA SER A 121 41.20 -26.33 17.48
C SER A 121 41.37 -27.31 18.63
N ASP A 122 40.28 -27.89 19.17
CA ASP A 122 40.35 -29.01 20.12
C ASP A 122 39.09 -29.91 20.21
N SER A 123 38.14 -29.85 19.28
CA SER A 123 37.09 -30.89 19.24
C SER A 123 36.57 -31.18 17.83
N ASP A 124 37.01 -32.31 17.28
CA ASP A 124 36.38 -33.00 16.15
C ASP A 124 34.98 -33.46 16.53
N TYR A 125 33.96 -32.63 16.31
CA TYR A 125 32.57 -33.07 16.26
C TYR A 125 31.98 -32.71 14.90
N ILE A 126 32.06 -33.67 13.98
CA ILE A 126 31.24 -33.69 12.77
C ILE A 126 29.78 -33.80 13.23
N SER A 127 29.05 -32.68 13.20
CA SER A 127 27.61 -32.68 13.39
C SER A 127 26.94 -32.98 12.05
N GLU A 128 26.33 -34.16 11.96
CA GLU A 128 25.47 -34.54 10.83
C GLU A 128 24.27 -33.57 10.69
N PRO A 129 23.79 -33.34 9.45
CA PRO A 129 22.69 -32.45 9.18
C PRO A 129 21.41 -32.94 9.88
N PHE A 130 20.79 -32.06 10.65
CA PHE A 130 19.49 -32.29 11.29
C PHE A 130 18.42 -32.47 10.21
N GLN A 131 18.16 -33.71 9.81
CA GLN A 131 16.85 -34.10 9.28
C GLN A 131 15.94 -34.40 10.47
N LEU A 132 14.83 -33.68 10.55
CA LEU A 132 13.85 -33.76 11.63
C LEU A 132 13.05 -35.08 11.55
N THR A 133 13.67 -36.24 11.79
CA THR A 133 12.97 -37.53 11.86
C THR A 133 13.65 -38.52 12.83
N ASN A 134 13.63 -38.27 14.15
CA ASN A 134 13.45 -39.35 15.15
C ASN A 134 13.29 -38.82 16.59
N PRO A 135 12.42 -39.39 17.44
CA PRO A 135 12.07 -38.80 18.74
C PRO A 135 12.90 -39.28 19.95
N ASN A 136 13.99 -40.04 19.78
CA ASN A 136 14.70 -40.63 20.91
C ASN A 136 16.24 -40.47 20.84
N MET A 137 16.75 -39.29 21.22
CA MET A 137 18.15 -39.16 21.62
C MET A 137 18.27 -38.29 22.88
N LYS A 138 18.56 -38.95 24.01
CA LYS A 138 19.02 -38.34 25.25
C LYS A 138 20.55 -38.31 25.21
N LEU A 139 21.14 -37.13 25.03
CA LEU A 139 22.17 -36.49 25.89
C LEU A 139 22.88 -35.36 25.09
N SER A 140 23.26 -34.28 25.77
CA SER A 140 23.70 -32.94 25.27
C SER A 140 22.58 -31.95 24.92
N SER A 141 21.38 -32.42 24.57
CA SER A 141 20.31 -31.53 24.11
C SER A 141 19.68 -30.61 25.17
N LEU A 142 19.89 -30.79 26.48
CA LEU A 142 19.12 -30.05 27.50
C LEU A 142 19.46 -28.56 27.59
N ASP A 143 20.72 -28.17 27.46
CA ASP A 143 21.11 -26.76 27.56
C ASP A 143 20.92 -26.01 26.24
N CYS A 144 21.16 -26.67 25.10
CA CYS A 144 20.77 -26.15 23.79
C CYS A 144 19.25 -26.04 23.67
N ILE A 145 18.48 -27.06 24.03
CA ILE A 145 17.00 -26.99 24.04
C ILE A 145 16.52 -25.94 25.04
N ARG A 146 17.16 -25.77 26.21
CA ARG A 146 16.79 -24.69 27.16
C ARG A 146 17.08 -23.30 26.60
N SER A 147 18.21 -23.09 25.93
CA SER A 147 18.53 -21.83 25.25
C SER A 147 17.56 -21.57 24.09
N PHE A 148 17.30 -22.57 23.24
CA PHE A 148 16.36 -22.46 22.14
C PHE A 148 14.92 -22.27 22.64
N ASN A 149 14.51 -22.93 23.72
CA ASN A 149 13.21 -22.71 24.33
C ASN A 149 13.14 -21.34 24.99
N SER A 150 14.18 -20.86 25.67
CA SER A 150 14.16 -19.51 26.27
C SER A 150 14.13 -18.41 25.20
N ASP A 151 14.86 -18.59 24.12
CA ASP A 151 14.88 -17.64 22.99
C ASP A 151 13.57 -17.72 22.19
N SER A 152 13.03 -18.93 22.00
CA SER A 152 11.71 -19.15 21.39
C SER A 152 10.60 -18.55 22.24
N ASP A 153 10.66 -18.72 23.56
CA ASP A 153 9.70 -18.14 24.50
C ASP A 153 9.82 -16.62 24.50
N TYR A 154 11.03 -16.06 24.50
CA TYR A 154 11.26 -14.62 24.41
C TYR A 154 10.73 -14.02 23.10
N ILE A 155 11.00 -14.66 21.96
CA ILE A 155 10.50 -14.25 20.64
C ILE A 155 8.98 -14.36 20.59
N SER A 156 8.42 -15.46 21.11
CA SER A 156 6.96 -15.68 21.18
C SER A 156 6.28 -14.61 22.02
N LEU A 157 6.82 -14.31 23.21
CA LEU A 157 6.30 -13.30 24.12
C LEU A 157 6.40 -11.89 23.53
N ASN A 158 7.47 -11.59 22.78
CA ASN A 158 7.63 -10.31 22.10
C ASN A 158 6.67 -10.18 20.91
N CYS A 159 6.48 -11.26 20.14
CA CYS A 159 5.51 -11.32 19.06
C CYS A 159 4.07 -11.14 19.59
N GLU A 160 3.72 -11.82 20.67
CA GLU A 160 2.40 -11.69 21.33
C GLU A 160 2.17 -10.26 21.83
N ARG A 161 3.19 -9.64 22.42
CA ARG A 161 3.14 -8.23 22.84
C ARG A 161 2.89 -7.29 21.66
N GLU A 162 3.57 -7.51 20.54
CA GLU A 162 3.41 -6.68 19.35
C GLU A 162 2.02 -6.87 18.71
N LEU A 163 1.52 -8.11 18.68
CA LEU A 163 0.15 -8.42 18.25
C LEU A 163 -0.90 -7.75 19.13
N LEU A 164 -0.67 -7.68 20.44
CA LEU A 164 -1.55 -6.96 21.38
C LEU A 164 -1.56 -5.46 21.09
N LYS A 165 -0.39 -4.82 20.91
CA LYS A 165 -0.31 -3.40 20.54
C LYS A 165 -1.04 -3.12 19.22
N LEU A 166 -0.76 -3.91 18.18
CA LEU A 166 -1.42 -3.77 16.89
C LEU A 166 -2.94 -3.98 17.00
N ARG A 167 -3.39 -4.90 17.85
CA ARG A 167 -4.82 -5.11 18.12
C ARG A 167 -5.46 -3.90 18.80
N GLU A 168 -4.78 -3.29 19.77
CA GLU A 168 -5.23 -2.07 20.45
C GLU A 168 -5.26 -0.87 19.51
N GLU A 169 -4.24 -0.68 18.68
CA GLU A 169 -4.21 0.38 17.67
C GLU A 169 -5.34 0.21 16.65
N ASN A 170 -5.54 -1.02 16.14
CA ASN A 170 -6.67 -1.31 15.25
C ASN A 170 -8.03 -1.07 15.90
N LYS A 171 -8.16 -1.35 17.20
CA LYS A 171 -9.36 -1.00 17.96
C LYS A 171 -9.53 0.52 18.01
N CYS A 172 -8.48 1.26 18.35
CA CYS A 172 -8.49 2.73 18.36
C CYS A 172 -8.85 3.33 17.00
N PHE A 173 -8.32 2.79 15.89
CA PHE A 173 -8.66 3.24 14.55
C PHE A 173 -10.13 2.99 14.21
N ARG A 174 -10.68 1.82 14.58
CA ARG A 174 -12.11 1.55 14.40
C ARG A 174 -12.98 2.53 15.19
N ASP A 175 -12.61 2.82 16.42
CA ASP A 175 -13.36 3.77 17.26
C ASP A 175 -13.32 5.20 16.65
N LYS A 176 -12.15 5.64 16.17
CA LYS A 176 -12.01 6.92 15.46
C LYS A 176 -12.84 6.99 14.18
N LEU A 177 -12.86 5.90 13.39
CA LEU A 177 -13.67 5.81 12.18
C LEU A 177 -15.17 5.87 12.50
N GLN A 178 -15.60 5.23 13.59
CA GLN A 178 -16.98 5.30 14.07
C GLN A 178 -17.39 6.75 14.39
N ILE A 179 -16.53 7.49 15.10
CA ILE A 179 -16.76 8.89 15.45
C ILE A 179 -16.83 9.76 14.19
N LEU A 180 -15.87 9.61 13.28
CA LEU A 180 -15.85 10.35 12.02
C LEU A 180 -17.12 10.08 11.20
N MET A 181 -17.59 8.84 11.16
CA MET A 181 -18.81 8.48 10.43
C MET A 181 -20.05 9.12 11.06
N SER A 182 -20.13 9.20 12.40
CA SER A 182 -21.19 9.93 13.09
C SER A 182 -21.15 11.43 12.79
N MET A 183 -19.97 12.04 12.82
CA MET A 183 -19.79 13.46 12.47
C MET A 183 -20.17 13.74 11.01
N LEU A 184 -19.82 12.83 10.09
CA LEU A 184 -20.18 12.93 8.68
C LEU A 184 -21.70 12.89 8.49
N MET A 185 -22.39 11.96 9.16
CA MET A 185 -23.85 11.86 9.11
C MET A 185 -24.55 13.12 9.65
N ASN A 186 -24.05 13.67 10.75
CA ASN A 186 -24.56 14.92 11.32
C ASN A 186 -24.34 16.10 10.35
N THR A 187 -23.16 16.19 9.76
CA THR A 187 -22.81 17.23 8.78
C THR A 187 -23.67 17.12 7.53
N GLN A 188 -23.86 15.92 7.00
CA GLN A 188 -24.71 15.67 5.84
C GLN A 188 -26.17 16.05 6.12
N THR A 189 -26.66 15.76 7.33
CA THR A 189 -27.99 16.18 7.77
C THR A 189 -28.12 17.70 7.79
N LEU A 190 -27.13 18.40 8.34
CA LEU A 190 -27.11 19.86 8.39
C LEU A 190 -27.07 20.48 6.99
N VAL A 191 -26.24 19.95 6.08
CA VAL A 191 -26.17 20.40 4.68
C VAL A 191 -27.51 20.21 3.99
N CYS A 192 -28.18 19.08 4.20
CA CYS A 192 -29.51 18.83 3.63
C CYS A 192 -30.56 19.83 4.16
N GLN A 193 -30.51 20.18 5.45
CA GLN A 193 -31.39 21.20 6.03
C GLN A 193 -31.11 22.60 5.46
N GLN A 194 -29.84 22.99 5.36
CA GLN A 194 -29.44 24.28 4.79
C GLN A 194 -29.85 24.39 3.32
N GLN A 195 -29.70 23.31 2.54
CA GLN A 195 -30.13 23.29 1.14
C GLN A 195 -31.64 23.50 0.99
N LYS A 196 -32.45 22.91 1.89
CA LYS A 196 -33.90 23.15 1.91
C LYS A 196 -34.22 24.61 2.20
N GLU A 197 -33.50 25.23 3.13
CA GLU A 197 -33.73 26.64 3.47
C GLU A 197 -33.31 27.59 2.35
N ILE A 198 -32.17 27.32 1.69
CA ILE A 198 -31.75 28.04 0.48
C ILE A 198 -32.83 27.96 -0.59
N ASN A 199 -33.39 26.78 -0.84
CA ASN A 199 -34.45 26.61 -1.84
C ASN A 199 -35.71 27.41 -1.47
N ARG A 200 -36.15 27.37 -0.20
CA ARG A 200 -37.29 28.18 0.28
C ARG A 200 -37.06 29.67 0.12
N LEU A 201 -35.86 30.15 0.41
CA LEU A 201 -35.50 31.56 0.25
C LEU A 201 -35.47 31.97 -1.22
N LYS A 202 -34.92 31.14 -2.10
CA LYS A 202 -34.96 31.36 -3.56
C LYS A 202 -36.39 31.53 -4.06
N GLU A 203 -37.27 30.57 -3.74
CA GLU A 203 -38.69 30.67 -4.13
C GLU A 203 -39.36 31.95 -3.60
N ARG A 204 -38.99 32.40 -2.40
CA ARG A 204 -39.54 33.63 -1.81
C ARG A 204 -39.03 34.87 -2.55
N CYS A 205 -37.76 34.91 -2.94
CA CYS A 205 -37.21 35.97 -3.78
C CYS A 205 -37.92 36.01 -5.14
N ASP A 206 -38.08 34.87 -5.81
CA ASP A 206 -38.77 34.79 -7.11
C ASP A 206 -40.22 35.29 -7.01
N ARG A 207 -40.92 34.95 -5.93
CA ARG A 207 -42.29 35.47 -5.67
C ARG A 207 -42.32 36.98 -5.47
N LEU A 208 -41.35 37.54 -4.76
CA LEU A 208 -41.29 38.98 -4.50
C LEU A 208 -40.93 39.76 -5.77
N GLU A 209 -39.99 39.24 -6.57
CA GLU A 209 -39.63 39.79 -7.87
C GLU A 209 -40.83 39.82 -8.81
N ASN A 210 -41.54 38.69 -8.98
CA ASN A 210 -42.75 38.63 -9.80
C ASN A 210 -43.85 39.60 -9.34
N LYS A 211 -44.06 39.74 -8.01
CA LYS A 211 -45.00 40.73 -7.47
C LYS A 211 -44.57 42.15 -7.80
N ASN A 212 -43.29 42.47 -7.70
CA ASN A 212 -42.75 43.79 -8.02
C ASN A 212 -42.93 44.12 -9.50
N LEU A 213 -42.60 43.19 -10.41
CA LEU A 213 -42.86 43.36 -11.85
C LEU A 213 -44.35 43.61 -12.12
N THR A 214 -45.24 42.85 -11.48
CA THR A 214 -46.69 43.01 -11.65
C THR A 214 -47.19 44.37 -11.16
N MET A 215 -46.68 44.85 -10.03
CA MET A 215 -47.00 46.19 -9.51
C MET A 215 -46.52 47.28 -10.47
N SER A 216 -45.27 47.19 -10.94
CA SER A 216 -44.72 48.14 -11.92
C SER A 216 -45.53 48.17 -13.22
N LEU A 217 -45.96 47.01 -13.73
CA LEU A 217 -46.85 46.95 -14.90
C LEU A 217 -48.20 47.64 -14.65
N LYS A 218 -48.82 47.43 -13.47
CA LYS A 218 -50.08 48.08 -13.11
C LYS A 218 -49.93 49.60 -12.99
N ASP A 219 -48.84 50.07 -12.39
CA ASP A 219 -48.56 51.50 -12.24
C ASP A 219 -48.37 52.16 -13.61
N ASN A 220 -47.64 51.50 -14.52
CA ASN A 220 -47.48 51.96 -15.90
C ASN A 220 -48.82 52.01 -16.66
N LEU A 221 -49.69 51.01 -16.49
CA LEU A 221 -51.05 51.01 -17.07
C LEU A 221 -51.91 52.16 -16.51
N CYS A 222 -51.88 52.41 -15.20
CA CYS A 222 -52.63 53.48 -14.56
C CYS A 222 -52.17 54.87 -15.04
N ASN A 223 -50.86 55.06 -15.17
CA ASN A 223 -50.28 56.28 -15.70
C ASN A 223 -50.67 56.50 -17.17
N ASN A 224 -50.64 55.44 -18.00
CA ASN A 224 -51.07 55.52 -19.40
C ASN A 224 -52.58 55.83 -19.55
N PHE A 225 -53.44 55.26 -18.69
CA PHE A 225 -54.87 55.60 -18.68
C PHE A 225 -55.13 57.04 -18.25
N SER A 226 -54.37 57.55 -17.27
CA SER A 226 -54.47 58.95 -16.81
C SER A 226 -53.99 59.94 -17.89
N ASN A 227 -52.95 59.58 -18.63
CA ASN A 227 -52.44 60.39 -19.75
C ASN A 227 -53.37 60.37 -20.97
N ASN A 228 -54.05 59.26 -21.25
CA ASN A 228 -55.04 59.15 -22.35
C ASN A 228 -56.39 59.82 -22.05
N THR A 229 -56.71 60.07 -20.78
CA THR A 229 -57.91 60.82 -20.38
C THR A 229 -57.69 62.33 -20.39
N LEU A 230 -56.44 62.80 -20.28
CA LEU A 230 -56.10 64.22 -20.50
C LEU A 230 -56.06 64.62 -21.99
N THR A 231 -55.87 63.67 -22.91
CA THR A 231 -55.80 63.95 -24.36
C THR A 231 -57.14 63.90 -25.10
N THR A 232 -58.25 63.57 -24.44
CA THR A 232 -59.60 63.55 -25.06
C THR A 232 -60.38 64.87 -24.95
N LEU A 233 -59.75 65.96 -24.49
CA LEU A 233 -60.31 67.33 -24.54
C LEU A 233 -59.71 68.23 -25.66
N GLY A 234 -58.88 67.69 -26.55
CA GLY A 234 -58.34 68.40 -27.71
C GLY A 234 -58.65 67.67 -29.00
N THR A 235 -59.69 68.08 -29.72
CA THR A 235 -59.94 67.68 -31.11
C THR A 235 -58.79 68.16 -32.00
N VAL A 236 -58.14 67.28 -32.78
CA VAL A 236 -57.91 67.37 -34.24
C VAL A 236 -57.18 66.12 -34.77
N ILE A 237 -57.84 65.56 -35.79
CA ILE A 237 -57.54 64.59 -36.86
C ILE A 237 -56.06 64.40 -37.31
N CYS A 238 -55.71 63.12 -37.57
CA CYS A 238 -54.77 62.45 -38.52
C CYS A 238 -53.49 63.18 -38.98
N THR A 239 -52.30 62.58 -39.15
CA THR A 239 -51.85 61.33 -39.79
C THR A 239 -50.35 61.12 -39.45
N THR A 240 -49.81 59.92 -39.70
CA THR A 240 -48.46 59.57 -40.23
C THR A 240 -47.78 58.41 -39.49
N ASP A 241 -47.70 57.28 -40.20
CA ASP A 241 -46.54 56.39 -40.42
C ASP A 241 -45.65 56.01 -39.23
N PHE A 242 -45.86 54.77 -38.74
CA PHE A 242 -44.84 54.04 -38.00
C PHE A 242 -43.98 53.23 -38.97
N ASP A 243 -42.77 53.74 -39.22
CA ASP A 243 -41.70 53.05 -39.90
C ASP A 243 -41.17 51.93 -38.97
N ILE A 244 -41.39 50.67 -39.35
CA ILE A 244 -40.84 49.51 -38.64
C ILE A 244 -39.41 49.33 -39.13
N GLY A 245 -38.47 49.97 -38.43
CA GLY A 245 -37.05 49.71 -38.60
C GLY A 245 -36.73 48.23 -38.36
N GLU A 246 -35.91 47.67 -39.25
CA GLU A 246 -35.47 46.28 -39.26
C GLU A 246 -34.97 45.82 -37.89
N LEU A 247 -35.54 44.72 -37.40
CA LEU A 247 -35.12 44.04 -36.19
C LEU A 247 -33.82 43.29 -36.49
N GLU A 248 -32.66 43.84 -36.10
CA GLU A 248 -31.41 43.07 -36.12
C GLU A 248 -31.56 41.86 -35.19
N THR A 249 -31.49 40.67 -35.79
CA THR A 249 -31.59 39.39 -35.10
C THR A 249 -30.41 39.22 -34.13
N LEU A 250 -30.70 39.08 -32.84
CA LEU A 250 -29.69 38.69 -31.84
C LEU A 250 -29.16 37.28 -32.16
N PRO A 251 -27.84 37.03 -32.08
CA PRO A 251 -27.29 35.70 -32.29
C PRO A 251 -27.71 34.73 -31.17
N PRO A 252 -27.83 33.42 -31.45
CA PRO A 252 -28.22 32.45 -30.44
C PRO A 252 -27.10 32.28 -29.40
N PHE A 253 -27.45 32.39 -28.11
CA PHE A 253 -26.53 32.13 -27.01
C PHE A 253 -26.18 30.63 -26.90
N PRO A 254 -24.93 30.29 -26.56
CA PRO A 254 -24.44 28.92 -26.70
C PRO A 254 -24.57 28.16 -25.39
N PHE A 255 -25.73 27.61 -25.05
CA PHE A 255 -25.82 26.50 -24.10
C PHE A 255 -27.02 25.61 -24.40
N THR A 256 -26.82 24.64 -25.29
CA THR A 256 -27.62 23.41 -25.28
C THR A 256 -26.74 22.20 -25.60
N LYS A 257 -26.51 21.43 -24.52
CA LYS A 257 -25.94 20.08 -24.37
C LYS A 257 -24.42 19.92 -24.49
#